data_AF-E3CDR8-F1
#
_entry.id   AF-E3CDR8-F1
#
_cell.length_a   1.000
_cell.length_b   1.000
_cell.length_c   1.000
_cell.angle_alpha   90.00
_cell.angle_beta   90.00
_cell.angle_gamma   90.00
#
_symmetry.space_group_name_H-M   'P 1'
#
loop_
_entity.id
_entity.type
_entity.pdbx_description
1 polymer ?
#
loop_
_entity_poly.entity_id
_entity_poly.type
_entity_poly.pdbx_seq_one_letter_code
_entity_poly.pdbx_strand_id
1 'polypeptide(L)'
;MKVDKSGSNFYTIGIVGEQFGLTSTALNGTFDELLEELKNNRLQLPFIAHFLNNHSKGHFVVVYKYSNSKITIFDPGEGKQVLTFEQFNKKWSGSILTFSKNDSWEDNNQFNKNYIKLINVIASERKNFFTQFYIL
;
A
#
# COMPACT_ATOMS: atom_id res chain seq x y z
N MET A 1 -17.31 -3.35 5.69
CA MET A 1 -16.39 -2.26 5.27
C MET A 1 -17.19 -1.30 4.40
N LYS A 2 -17.50 -0.10 4.89
CA LYS A 2 -18.28 0.90 4.12
C LYS A 2 -17.28 1.93 3.59
N VAL A 3 -16.74 1.66 2.41
CA VAL A 3 -15.97 2.66 1.65
C VAL A 3 -17.00 3.59 1.03
N ASP A 4 -17.01 4.85 1.44
CA ASP A 4 -17.87 5.85 0.81
C ASP A 4 -17.29 6.27 -0.56
N LYS A 5 -18.10 6.96 -1.37
CA LYS A 5 -17.70 7.42 -2.71
C LYS A 5 -16.60 8.51 -2.66
N SER A 6 -16.20 8.98 -1.48
CA SER A 6 -15.21 10.05 -1.26
C SER A 6 -13.78 9.55 -1.09
N GLY A 7 -13.56 8.23 -1.02
CA GLY A 7 -12.24 7.63 -0.87
C GLY A 7 -11.85 7.44 0.60
N SER A 8 -10.91 6.52 0.84
CA SER A 8 -10.40 6.23 2.18
C SER A 8 -9.55 7.38 2.69
N ASN A 9 -9.80 7.88 3.89
CA ASN A 9 -8.89 8.81 4.58
C ASN A 9 -7.85 8.01 5.39
N PHE A 10 -6.69 8.60 5.72
CA PHE A 10 -5.72 7.98 6.64
C PHE A 10 -6.37 7.48 7.93
N TYR A 11 -7.34 8.25 8.44
CA TYR A 11 -8.13 7.87 9.62
C TYR A 11 -8.85 6.52 9.43
N THR A 12 -9.47 6.31 8.26
CA THR A 12 -10.16 5.05 7.96
C THR A 12 -9.18 3.88 7.87
N ILE A 13 -8.02 4.10 7.26
CA ILE A 13 -6.98 3.07 7.14
C ILE A 13 -6.41 2.73 8.54
N GLY A 14 -6.19 3.75 9.37
CA GLY A 14 -5.74 3.58 10.75
C GLY A 14 -6.70 2.76 11.60
N ILE A 15 -7.99 3.12 11.61
CA ILE A 15 -9.04 2.36 12.32
C ILE A 15 -9.08 0.91 11.87
N VAL A 16 -9.00 0.67 10.55
CA VAL A 16 -9.01 -0.69 10.04
C VAL A 16 -7.79 -1.46 10.56
N GLY A 17 -6.60 -0.85 10.57
CA GLY A 17 -5.40 -1.46 11.16
C GLY A 17 -5.59 -1.83 12.64
N GLU A 18 -6.23 -0.95 13.42
CA GLU A 18 -6.52 -1.18 14.83
C GLU A 18 -7.44 -2.38 15.07
N GLN A 19 -8.39 -2.63 14.17
CA GLN A 19 -9.23 -3.84 14.20
C GLN A 19 -8.44 -5.14 14.01
N PHE A 20 -7.23 -5.07 13.45
CA PHE A 20 -6.32 -6.20 13.25
C PHE A 20 -5.18 -6.25 14.28
N GLY A 21 -5.27 -5.51 15.39
CA GLY A 21 -4.21 -5.49 16.41
C GLY A 21 -2.96 -4.71 16.01
N LEU A 22 -3.12 -3.72 15.13
CA LEU A 22 -2.07 -2.78 14.79
C LEU A 22 -2.35 -1.42 15.45
N THR A 23 -1.34 -0.81 16.05
CA THR A 23 -1.41 0.59 16.44
C THR A 23 -0.98 1.45 15.25
N SER A 24 -1.88 2.33 14.81
CA SER A 24 -1.64 3.23 13.69
C SER A 24 -1.08 4.58 14.17
N THR A 25 -0.12 5.15 13.44
CA THR A 25 0.43 6.48 13.75
C THR A 25 0.59 7.29 12.48
N ALA A 26 -0.15 8.41 12.39
CA ALA A 26 -0.03 9.36 11.30
C ALA A 26 1.07 10.39 11.62
N LEU A 27 2.00 10.60 10.69
CA LEU A 27 3.09 11.56 10.83
C LEU A 27 3.07 12.53 9.63
N ASN A 28 3.45 13.78 9.88
CA ASN A 28 3.61 14.80 8.86
C ASN A 28 5.00 15.41 8.98
N GLY A 29 5.59 15.80 7.86
CA GLY A 29 6.90 16.43 7.83
C GLY A 29 7.39 16.74 6.43
N THR A 30 8.59 17.30 6.39
CA THR A 30 9.35 17.54 5.17
C THR A 30 10.03 16.26 4.66
N PHE A 31 10.51 16.30 3.43
CA PHE A 31 11.20 15.14 2.85
C PHE A 31 12.56 14.88 3.50
N ASP A 32 13.24 15.93 3.95
CA ASP A 32 14.50 15.80 4.66
C ASP A 32 14.31 15.12 6.03
N GLU A 33 13.27 15.50 6.77
CA GLU A 33 12.89 14.84 8.03
C GLU A 33 12.54 13.37 7.79
N LEU A 34 11.75 13.05 6.75
CA LEU A 34 11.44 11.67 6.39
C LEU A 34 12.71 10.84 6.14
N LEU A 35 13.66 11.39 5.40
CA LEU A 35 14.93 10.73 5.13
C LEU A 35 15.78 10.57 6.39
N GLU A 36 15.77 11.56 7.29
CA GLU A 36 16.46 11.48 8.57
C GLU A 36 15.90 10.36 9.45
N GLU A 37 14.57 10.28 9.60
CA GLU A 37 13.92 9.23 10.39
C GLU A 37 14.21 7.82 9.83
N LEU A 38 14.26 7.68 8.50
CA LEU A 38 14.65 6.44 7.83
C LEU A 38 16.12 6.08 8.07
N LYS A 39 17.04 7.05 7.94
CA LYS A 39 18.49 6.83 8.17
C LYS A 39 18.80 6.47 9.61
N ASN A 40 18.08 7.07 10.56
CA ASN A 40 18.26 6.85 11.99
C ASN A 40 17.50 5.61 12.51
N ASN A 41 16.86 4.83 11.62
CA ASN A 41 16.02 3.66 11.96
C ASN A 41 14.88 3.98 12.94
N ARG A 42 14.43 5.24 12.99
CA ARG A 42 13.30 5.68 13.82
C ARG A 42 11.96 5.45 13.10
N LEU A 43 11.95 5.48 11.77
CA LEU A 43 10.82 5.06 10.95
C LEU A 43 11.06 3.67 10.36
N GLN A 44 10.18 2.73 10.69
CA GLN A 44 10.25 1.36 10.16
C GLN A 44 9.51 1.24 8.82
N LEU A 45 10.03 0.38 7.95
CA LEU A 45 9.35 -0.06 6.74
C LEU A 45 8.58 -1.37 7.02
N PRO A 46 7.45 -1.63 6.31
CA PRO A 46 6.80 -0.73 5.36
C PRO A 46 5.92 0.32 6.05
N PHE A 47 5.65 1.42 5.35
CA PHE A 47 4.65 2.42 5.75
C PHE A 47 3.82 2.88 4.55
N ILE A 48 2.68 3.52 4.79
CA ILE A 48 1.81 4.08 3.76
C ILE A 48 2.15 5.56 3.57
N ALA A 49 2.38 6.00 2.34
CA ALA A 49 2.56 7.40 1.99
C ALA A 49 1.34 7.93 1.25
N HIS A 50 0.96 9.18 1.54
CA HIS A 50 -0.11 9.87 0.82
C HIS A 50 0.46 10.73 -0.30
N PHE A 51 -0.02 10.48 -1.50
CA PHE A 51 0.31 11.19 -2.72
C PHE A 51 -0.83 12.10 -3.15
N LEU A 52 -0.47 13.22 -3.76
CA LEU A 52 -1.38 14.12 -4.45
C LEU A 52 -1.29 13.84 -5.95
N ASN A 53 -2.43 13.55 -6.59
CA ASN A 53 -2.48 13.51 -8.04
C ASN A 53 -2.83 14.89 -8.63
N ASN A 54 -2.71 15.03 -9.96
CA ASN A 54 -2.92 16.29 -10.69
C ASN A 54 -4.33 16.92 -10.49
N HIS A 55 -5.28 16.17 -9.94
CA HIS A 55 -6.65 16.64 -9.65
C HIS A 55 -6.92 16.79 -8.15
N SER A 56 -5.87 16.84 -7.32
CA SER A 56 -5.97 16.97 -5.85
C SER A 56 -6.78 15.86 -5.19
N LYS A 57 -6.94 14.70 -5.83
CA LYS A 57 -7.50 13.51 -5.20
C LYS A 57 -6.37 12.76 -4.50
N GLY A 58 -6.54 12.50 -3.22
CA GLY A 58 -5.58 11.73 -2.42
C GLY A 58 -5.41 10.31 -2.97
N HIS A 59 -4.17 9.84 -3.01
CA HIS A 59 -3.82 8.49 -3.42
C HIS A 59 -2.84 7.89 -2.39
N PHE A 60 -2.94 6.60 -2.09
CA PHE A 60 -2.09 5.96 -1.08
C PHE A 60 -1.21 4.89 -1.72
N VAL A 61 0.08 4.94 -1.42
CA VAL A 61 1.07 3.97 -1.86
C VAL A 61 1.76 3.34 -0.65
N VAL A 62 2.23 2.11 -0.80
CA VAL A 62 3.05 1.44 0.23
C VAL A 62 4.51 1.66 -0.10
N VAL A 63 5.27 2.23 0.83
CA VAL A 63 6.73 2.34 0.77
C VAL A 63 7.31 1.14 1.52
N TYR A 64 8.14 0.35 0.85
CA TYR A 64 8.71 -0.87 1.46
C TYR A 64 10.22 -1.02 1.25
N LYS A 65 10.86 -0.10 0.52
CA LYS A 65 12.33 -0.04 0.44
C LYS A 65 12.79 1.37 0.11
N TYR A 66 13.87 1.82 0.75
CA TYR A 66 14.63 2.99 0.34
C TYR A 66 16.11 2.61 0.22
N SER A 67 16.80 3.06 -0.83
CA SER A 67 18.23 2.81 -1.04
C SER A 67 18.75 3.65 -2.21
N ASN A 68 20.02 4.05 -2.20
CA ASN A 68 20.71 4.65 -3.35
C ASN A 68 19.91 5.79 -4.02
N SER A 69 19.40 6.73 -3.22
CA SER A 69 18.57 7.86 -3.68
C SER A 69 17.27 7.49 -4.41
N LYS A 70 16.77 6.27 -4.16
CA LYS A 70 15.53 5.74 -4.71
C LYS A 70 14.62 5.21 -3.61
N ILE A 71 13.32 5.32 -3.85
CA ILE A 71 12.25 4.76 -3.02
C ILE A 71 11.50 3.74 -3.89
N THR A 72 11.34 2.53 -3.37
CA THR A 72 10.50 1.51 -4.00
C THR A 72 9.14 1.49 -3.33
N ILE A 73 8.11 1.63 -4.15
CA ILE A 73 6.72 1.67 -3.73
C ILE A 73 5.89 0.57 -4.38
N PHE A 74 4.73 0.29 -3.79
CA PHE A 74 3.64 -0.45 -4.40
C PHE A 74 2.43 0.47 -4.43
N ASP A 75 2.04 0.85 -5.64
CA ASP A 75 0.80 1.54 -5.93
C ASP A 75 -0.30 0.49 -6.16
N PRO A 76 -1.43 0.50 -5.43
CA PRO A 76 -2.51 -0.47 -5.64
C PRO A 76 -3.10 -0.47 -7.06
N GLY A 77 -3.04 0.65 -7.77
CA GLY A 77 -3.53 0.80 -9.15
C GLY A 77 -2.46 0.52 -10.21
N GLU A 78 -1.20 0.88 -9.96
CA GLU A 78 -0.13 0.77 -10.96
C GLU A 78 0.92 -0.33 -10.66
N GLY A 79 0.84 -0.95 -9.49
CA GLY A 79 1.74 -2.00 -9.04
C GLY A 79 3.08 -1.48 -8.50
N LYS A 80 4.13 -2.31 -8.62
CA LYS A 80 5.46 -2.00 -8.10
C LYS A 80 6.15 -0.92 -8.94
N GLN A 81 6.69 0.10 -8.27
CA GLN A 81 7.45 1.17 -8.91
C GLN A 81 8.72 1.50 -8.14
N VAL A 82 9.71 2.05 -8.85
CA VAL A 82 10.93 2.61 -8.28
C VAL A 82 11.00 4.08 -8.68
N LEU A 83 10.95 4.97 -7.70
CA LEU A 83 10.98 6.41 -7.88
C LEU A 83 12.33 6.95 -7.40
N THR A 84 12.86 7.98 -8.05
CA THR A 84 13.91 8.80 -7.45
C THR A 84 13.34 9.59 -6.27
N PHE A 85 14.21 10.05 -5.37
CA PHE A 85 13.81 10.94 -4.28
C PHE A 85 13.04 12.17 -4.75
N GLU A 86 13.49 12.80 -5.84
CA GLU A 86 12.81 13.94 -6.45
C GLU A 86 11.42 13.56 -6.96
N GLN A 87 11.29 12.44 -7.69
CA GLN A 87 10.01 11.96 -8.21
C GLN A 87 9.03 11.62 -7.09
N PHE A 88 9.51 11.03 -6.00
CA PHE A 88 8.70 10.74 -4.83
C PHE A 88 8.24 12.04 -4.16
N ASN A 89 9.18 12.94 -3.85
CA ASN A 89 8.90 14.19 -3.15
C ASN A 89 7.89 15.07 -3.91
N LYS A 90 7.97 15.08 -5.25
CA LYS A 90 7.01 15.82 -6.10
C LYS A 90 5.57 15.31 -5.97
N LYS A 91 5.38 14.01 -5.70
CA LYS A 91 4.05 13.38 -5.57
C LYS A 91 3.56 13.34 -4.12
N TRP A 92 4.48 13.23 -3.17
CA TRP A 92 4.18 13.03 -1.75
C TRP A 92 3.60 14.30 -1.11
N SER A 93 2.55 14.14 -0.29
CA SER A 93 1.86 15.26 0.36
C SER A 93 2.53 15.77 1.62
N GLY A 94 3.64 15.16 2.05
CA GLY A 94 4.25 15.39 3.37
C GLY A 94 3.68 14.50 4.49
N SER A 95 2.79 13.56 4.18
CA SER A 95 2.07 12.75 5.18
C SER A 95 2.31 11.25 5.00
N ILE A 96 2.50 10.54 6.10
CA ILE A 96 2.63 9.08 6.14
C ILE A 96 1.77 8.47 7.26
N LEU A 97 1.48 7.17 7.13
CA LEU A 97 0.86 6.34 8.15
C LEU A 97 1.72 5.10 8.37
N THR A 98 2.18 4.92 9.60
CA THR A 98 2.95 3.75 10.04
C THR A 98 2.14 2.90 11.00
N PHE A 99 2.57 1.64 11.16
CA PHE A 99 1.92 0.67 12.03
C PHE A 99 2.95 -0.05 12.91
N SER A 100 2.58 -0.30 14.16
CA SER A 100 3.26 -1.23 15.04
C SER A 100 2.29 -2.30 15.51
N LYS A 101 2.77 -3.51 15.77
CA LYS A 101 1.96 -4.56 16.40
C LYS A 101 1.69 -4.16 17.86
N ASN A 102 0.46 -4.35 18.31
CA ASN A 102 0.11 -4.23 19.74
C ASN A 102 -0.25 -5.60 20.32
N ASP A 103 -0.62 -5.63 21.59
CA ASP A 103 -0.87 -6.87 22.34
C ASP A 103 -2.06 -7.69 21.81
N SER A 104 -2.95 -7.09 21.00
CA SER A 104 -4.05 -7.81 20.36
C SER A 104 -3.71 -8.34 18.97
N TRP A 105 -2.45 -8.22 18.52
CA TRP A 105 -1.99 -8.81 17.27
C TRP A 105 -2.02 -10.34 17.35
N GLU A 106 -2.76 -10.97 16.44
CA GLU A 106 -2.75 -12.41 16.23
C GLU A 106 -2.17 -12.73 14.83
N ASP A 107 -1.16 -13.60 14.75
CA ASP A 107 -0.57 -14.05 13.48
C ASP A 107 -1.56 -14.97 12.75
N ASN A 108 -2.51 -14.34 12.05
CA ASN A 108 -3.60 -14.98 11.35
C ASN A 108 -3.20 -15.19 9.88
N ASN A 109 -2.51 -16.30 9.56
CA ASN A 109 -2.30 -16.68 8.15
C ASN A 109 -3.62 -17.15 7.52
N GLN A 110 -4.56 -16.22 7.31
CA GLN A 110 -5.85 -16.49 6.69
C GLN A 110 -5.74 -16.33 5.17
N PHE A 111 -5.17 -17.34 4.51
CA PHE A 111 -5.37 -17.50 3.06
C PHE A 111 -6.86 -17.78 2.81
N ASN A 112 -7.54 -16.86 2.14
CA ASN A 112 -8.97 -17.01 1.87
C ASN A 112 -9.19 -18.13 0.84
N LYS A 113 -9.79 -19.23 1.28
CA LYS A 113 -10.12 -20.42 0.49
C LYS A 113 -10.92 -20.10 -0.79
N ASN A 114 -11.62 -18.97 -0.83
CA ASN A 114 -12.34 -18.52 -2.01
C ASN A 114 -11.40 -18.14 -3.18
N TYR A 115 -10.20 -17.63 -2.90
CA TYR A 115 -9.20 -17.37 -3.95
C TYR A 115 -8.66 -18.68 -4.55
N ILE A 116 -8.49 -19.72 -3.73
CA ILE A 116 -8.13 -21.07 -4.21
C ILE A 116 -9.25 -21.62 -5.10
N LYS A 117 -10.51 -21.46 -4.69
CA LYS A 117 -11.67 -21.86 -5.49
C LYS A 117 -11.72 -21.12 -6.83
N LEU A 118 -11.45 -19.81 -6.84
CA LEU A 118 -11.39 -19.00 -8.05
C LEU A 118 -10.25 -19.43 -8.98
N ILE A 119 -9.04 -19.62 -8.44
CA ILE A 119 -7.88 -20.13 -9.19
C ILE A 119 -8.18 -21.51 -9.76
N ASN A 120 -8.83 -22.39 -8.99
CA ASN A 120 -9.21 -23.72 -9.47
C ASN A 120 -10.22 -23.66 -10.61
N VAL A 121 -11.20 -22.75 -10.55
CA VAL A 121 -12.16 -22.52 -11.65
C VAL A 121 -11.46 -21.99 -12.90
N ILE A 122 -10.56 -21.02 -12.75
CA ILE A 122 -9.79 -20.47 -13.89
C ILE A 122 -8.87 -21.56 -14.48
N ALA A 123 -8.21 -22.34 -13.63
CA ALA A 123 -7.33 -23.42 -14.04
C ALA A 123 -8.09 -24.58 -14.72
N SER A 124 -9.32 -24.88 -14.31
CA SER A 124 -10.15 -25.91 -14.95
C SER A 124 -10.64 -25.47 -16.32
N GLU A 125 -10.95 -24.19 -16.49
CA GLU A 125 -11.44 -23.62 -17.76
C GLU A 125 -10.32 -23.21 -18.74
N ARG A 126 -9.04 -23.39 -18.39
CA ARG A 126 -7.90 -22.90 -19.17
C ARG A 126 -7.91 -23.33 -20.65
N LYS A 127 -8.43 -24.52 -20.97
CA LYS A 127 -8.50 -25.02 -22.37
C LYS A 127 -9.55 -24.29 -23.22
N ASN A 128 -10.62 -23.79 -22.60
CA ASN A 128 -11.70 -23.04 -23.28
C ASN A 128 -11.33 -21.56 -23.49
N PHE A 129 -10.49 -21.00 -22.62
CA PHE A 129 -9.96 -19.64 -22.78
C PHE A 129 -9.00 -19.51 -23.99
N PHE A 130 -8.20 -20.54 -24.30
CA PHE A 130 -7.29 -20.50 -25.44
C PHE A 130 -7.99 -20.65 -26.80
N THR A 131 -9.13 -21.33 -26.87
CA THR A 131 -9.89 -21.51 -28.12
C THR A 131 -10.63 -20.26 -28.57
N GLN A 132 -10.90 -19.30 -27.68
CA GLN A 132 -11.66 -18.08 -28.02
C GLN A 132 -10.78 -16.91 -28.50
N PHE A 133 -9.47 -16.96 -28.27
CA PHE A 133 -8.49 -15.98 -28.78
C PHE A 133 -7.90 -16.34 -30.14
N TYR A 134 -8.25 -17.48 -30.73
CA TYR A 134 -7.79 -17.89 -32.07
C TYR A 134 -8.86 -17.68 -33.17
N ILE A 135 -10.02 -17.10 -32.84
CA ILE A 135 -11.11 -16.77 -33.79
C ILE A 135 -11.52 -15.28 -33.69
N LEU A 136 -10.57 -14.40 -33.34
CA LEU A 136 -10.65 -12.94 -33.56
C LEU A 136 -9.31 -12.45 -34.12
#